data_AF-A0A7J3HQ49-F1
#
_entry.id   AF-A0A7J3HQ49-F1
#
_cell.length_a   1.000
_cell.length_b   1.000
_cell.length_c   1.000
_cell.angle_alpha   90.00
_cell.angle_beta   90.00
_cell.angle_gamma   90.00
#
_symmetry.space_group_name_H-M   'P 1'
#
loop_
_entity.id
_entity.type
_entity.pdbx_description
1 polymer ?
#
loop_
_entity_poly.entity_id
_entity_poly.type
_entity_poly.pdbx_seq_one_letter_code
_entity_poly.pdbx_strand_id
1 'polypeptide(L)' 'MEPVKTSITTGFVIAGAYADKLRKTLFAQVREYVKTGQVRQEEVARAAGELNSLLFRLIVEELGLSKGDVVRIRAQYQLS' A
#
# COMPACT_ATOMS: atom_id res chain seq x y z
N MET A 1 10.70 -9.17 18.86
CA MET A 1 10.06 -10.00 17.83
C MET A 1 10.90 -9.86 16.57
N GLU A 2 11.25 -10.95 15.88
CA GLU A 2 11.93 -10.80 14.59
C GLU A 2 11.00 -10.11 13.59
N PRO A 3 11.54 -9.23 12.75
CA PRO A 3 10.74 -8.52 11.77
C PRO A 3 10.19 -9.44 10.68
N VAL A 4 8.85 -9.45 10.53
CA VAL A 4 8.20 -10.18 9.43
C VAL A 4 8.30 -9.35 8.16
N LYS A 5 9.15 -9.80 7.22
CA LYS A 5 9.25 -9.22 5.88
C LYS A 5 8.13 -9.75 5.00
N THR A 6 7.31 -8.84 4.48
CA THR A 6 6.18 -9.16 3.61
C THR A 6 6.21 -8.27 2.37
N SER A 7 5.53 -8.69 1.30
CA SER A 7 5.35 -7.87 0.10
C SER A 7 3.88 -7.58 -0.15
N ILE A 8 3.56 -6.35 -0.50
CA ILE A 8 2.26 -5.96 -1.04
C ILE A 8 2.32 -5.97 -2.57
N THR A 9 1.28 -6.53 -3.21
CA THR A 9 1.07 -6.39 -4.64
C THR A 9 -0.37 -6.01 -4.96
N THR A 10 -0.55 -5.00 -5.80
CA THR A 10 -1.89 -4.53 -6.19
C THR A 10 -2.52 -5.37 -7.29
N GLY A 11 -1.75 -6.24 -7.96
CA GLY A 11 -2.10 -6.70 -9.30
C GLY A 11 -2.15 -5.54 -10.30
N PHE A 12 -2.70 -5.78 -11.49
CA PHE A 12 -2.98 -4.71 -12.44
C PHE A 12 -4.19 -3.91 -11.98
N VAL A 13 -4.02 -2.59 -11.88
CA VAL A 13 -5.07 -1.66 -11.46
C VAL A 13 -4.97 -0.38 -12.28
N ILE A 14 -6.13 0.22 -12.55
CA ILE A 14 -6.19 1.54 -13.18
C ILE A 14 -5.52 2.57 -12.26
N ALA A 15 -4.71 3.47 -12.82
CA ALA A 15 -3.96 4.48 -12.07
C ALA A 15 -4.89 5.35 -11.22
N GLY A 16 -6.07 5.72 -11.74
CA GLY A 16 -7.06 6.46 -10.95
C GLY A 16 -7.58 5.71 -9.71
N ALA A 17 -7.38 4.40 -9.61
CA ALA A 17 -7.88 3.54 -8.53
C ALA A 17 -6.76 2.87 -7.70
N TYR A 18 -5.48 3.14 -7.98
CA TYR A 18 -4.39 2.42 -7.31
C TYR A 18 -4.39 2.64 -5.79
N ALA A 19 -4.74 3.85 -5.33
CA ALA A 19 -4.71 4.24 -3.93
C ALA A 19 -5.65 3.37 -3.07
N ASP A 20 -6.89 3.21 -3.52
CA ASP A 20 -7.89 2.39 -2.83
C ASP A 20 -7.50 0.91 -2.85
N LYS A 21 -6.97 0.42 -3.99
CA LYS A 21 -6.49 -0.95 -4.09
C LYS A 21 -5.32 -1.24 -3.14
N LEU A 22 -4.36 -0.33 -3.07
CA LEU A 22 -3.21 -0.42 -2.16
C LEU A 22 -3.68 -0.49 -0.71
N ARG A 23 -4.52 0.47 -0.29
CA ARG A 23 -5.06 0.53 1.07
C ARG A 23 -5.80 -0.76 1.43
N LYS A 24 -6.77 -1.18 0.62
CA LYS A 24 -7.54 -2.42 0.86
C LYS A 24 -6.64 -3.66 0.97
N THR A 25 -5.64 -3.75 0.10
CA THR A 25 -4.71 -4.88 0.10
C THR A 25 -3.85 -4.89 1.36
N LEU A 26 -3.32 -3.73 1.78
CA LEU A 26 -2.52 -3.64 3.00
C LEU A 26 -3.35 -4.01 4.24
N PHE A 27 -4.54 -3.44 4.39
CA PHE A 27 -5.44 -3.74 5.50
C PHE A 27 -5.86 -5.22 5.53
N ALA A 28 -6.06 -5.85 4.37
CA ALA A 28 -6.35 -7.28 4.29
C ALA A 28 -5.15 -8.12 4.74
N GLN A 29 -3.93 -7.78 4.32
CA GLN A 29 -2.71 -8.50 4.68
C GLN A 29 -2.39 -8.43 6.18
N VAL A 30 -2.61 -7.28 6.82
CA VAL A 30 -2.28 -7.08 8.23
C VAL A 30 -3.46 -7.33 9.19
N ARG A 31 -4.61 -7.79 8.66
CA ARG A 31 -5.85 -7.94 9.43
C ARG A 31 -5.67 -8.77 10.71
N GLU A 32 -4.97 -9.91 10.63
CA GLU A 32 -4.77 -10.78 11.79
C GLU A 32 -3.85 -10.11 12.83
N TYR A 33 -2.80 -9.41 12.40
CA TYR A 33 -1.90 -8.66 13.29
C TYR A 33 -2.63 -7.53 14.03
N VAL A 34 -3.58 -6.87 13.36
CA VAL A 34 -4.44 -5.86 13.97
C VAL A 34 -5.38 -6.50 15.00
N LYS A 35 -6.00 -7.63 14.67
CA LYS A 35 -6.88 -8.37 15.60
C LYS A 35 -6.13 -8.85 16.86
N THR A 36 -4.89 -9.30 16.71
CA THR A 36 -4.07 -9.76 17.84
C THR A 36 -3.42 -8.62 18.62
N GLY A 37 -3.66 -7.35 18.24
CA GLY A 37 -3.06 -6.18 18.88
C GLY A 37 -1.57 -5.99 18.63
N GLN A 38 -0.98 -6.75 17.68
CA GLN A 38 0.43 -6.63 17.33
C GLN A 38 0.71 -5.36 16.51
N VAL A 39 -0.31 -4.88 15.77
CA VAL A 39 -0.23 -3.65 14.97
C VAL A 39 -1.46 -2.81 15.24
N ARG A 40 -1.27 -1.51 15.45
CA ARG A 40 -2.37 -0.55 15.63
C ARG A 40 -3.00 -0.22 14.29
N GLN A 41 -4.33 -0.12 14.24
CA GLN A 41 -5.06 0.18 13.00
C GLN A 41 -4.67 1.56 12.42
N GLU A 42 -4.38 2.53 13.30
CA GLU A 42 -3.95 3.88 12.95
C GLU A 42 -2.58 3.87 12.27
N GLU A 43 -1.69 2.98 12.69
CA GLU A 43 -0.35 2.82 12.11
C GLU A 43 -0.44 2.29 10.68
N VAL A 44 -1.33 1.32 10.43
CA VAL A 44 -1.61 0.81 9.08
C VAL A 44 -2.17 1.92 8.18
N ALA A 45 -3.08 2.75 8.71
CA ALA A 45 -3.65 3.87 7.98
C ALA A 45 -2.57 4.92 7.63
N ARG A 46 -1.70 5.26 8.59
CA ARG A 46 -0.57 6.18 8.41
C ARG A 46 0.38 5.66 7.33
N ALA A 47 0.86 4.42 7.46
CA ALA A 47 1.79 3.81 6.50
C ALA A 47 1.19 3.73 5.08
N ALA A 48 -0.10 3.39 4.95
CA ALA A 48 -0.79 3.40 3.67
C ALA A 48 -0.85 4.81 3.06
N GLY A 49 -1.09 5.83 3.88
CA GLY A 49 -1.13 7.24 3.46
C GLY A 49 0.23 7.73 2.98
N GLU A 50 1.29 7.44 3.73
CA GLU A 50 2.68 7.80 3.37
C GLU A 50 3.10 7.16 2.04
N LEU A 51 2.85 5.85 1.89
CA LEU A 51 3.12 5.14 0.64
C LEU A 51 2.29 5.69 -0.52
N ASN A 52 1.01 6.00 -0.29
CA ASN A 52 0.14 6.58 -1.32
C ASN A 52 0.64 7.95 -1.79
N SER A 53 1.09 8.81 -0.87
CA SER A 53 1.64 10.13 -1.21
C SER A 53 2.94 10.02 -2.01
N LEU A 54 3.80 9.05 -1.68
CA LEU A 54 4.98 8.75 -2.49
C LEU A 54 4.59 8.29 -3.90
N LEU A 55 3.67 7.33 -3.98
CA LEU A 55 3.22 6.79 -5.26
C LEU A 55 2.52 7.85 -6.13
N PHE A 56 1.81 8.81 -5.53
CA PHE A 56 1.22 9.91 -6.28
C PHE A 56 2.28 10.75 -6.99
N ARG A 57 3.33 11.14 -6.28
CA ARG A 57 4.46 11.87 -6.87
C ARG A 57 5.10 11.07 -8.00
N LEU A 58 5.40 9.79 -7.77
CA LEU A 58 6.02 8.94 -8.79
C LEU A 58 5.12 8.73 -10.02
N ILE A 59 3.86 8.36 -9.82
CA ILE A 59 2.94 7.97 -10.90
C ILE A 59 2.47 9.19 -11.69
N VAL A 60 2.11 10.28 -11.00
CA VAL A 60 1.46 11.44 -11.61
C VAL A 60 2.46 12.53 -11.95
N GLU A 61 3.35 12.89 -11.02
CA GLU A 61 4.25 14.04 -11.20
C GLU A 61 5.49 13.65 -12.02
N GLU A 62 6.10 12.50 -11.74
CA GLU A 62 7.33 12.09 -12.42
C GLU A 62 7.08 11.30 -13.71
N LEU A 63 6.19 10.30 -13.67
CA LEU A 63 5.90 9.46 -14.84
C LEU A 63 4.80 10.03 -15.75
N GLY A 64 4.03 11.01 -15.28
CA GLY A 64 2.98 11.66 -16.07
C GLY A 64 1.82 10.74 -16.47
N LEU A 65 1.55 9.67 -15.71
CA LEU A 65 0.50 8.71 -16.03
C LEU A 65 -0.89 9.32 -15.87
N SER A 66 -1.75 9.03 -16.84
CA SER A 66 -3.15 9.42 -16.87
C SER A 66 -4.02 8.46 -16.05
N LYS A 67 -5.19 8.94 -15.62
CA LYS A 67 -6.11 8.14 -14.78
C LYS A 67 -6.50 6.79 -15.38
N GLY A 68 -6.55 6.68 -16.71
CA GLY A 68 -6.93 5.45 -17.43
C GLY A 68 -5.80 4.44 -17.63
N ASP A 69 -4.56 4.82 -17.31
CA ASP A 69 -3.41 3.93 -17.48
C ASP A 69 -3.46 2.78 -16.47
N VAL A 70 -2.76 1.69 -16.78
CA VAL A 70 -2.68 0.51 -15.92
C VAL A 70 -1.33 0.49 -15.21
N VAL A 71 -1.35 0.38 -13.88
CA VAL A 71 -0.16 0.25 -13.04
C VAL A 71 -0.19 -1.06 -12.26
N ARG A 72 1.00 -1.52 -11.85
CA ARG A 72 1.16 -2.62 -10.91
C ARG A 72 2.20 -2.24 -9.87
N ILE A 73 1.77 -2.07 -8.63
CA ILE A 73 2.63 -1.71 -7.52
C ILE A 73 3.08 -2.98 -6.80
N ARG A 74 4.38 -3.06 -6.51
CA ARG A 74 4.99 -4.06 -5.63
C ARG A 74 5.91 -3.34 -4.67
N ALA A 75 5.69 -3.52 -3.38
CA ALA A 75 6.54 -2.94 -2.34
C ALA A 75 6.79 -3.98 -1.25
N GLN A 76 8.00 -3.98 -0.71
CA GLN A 76 8.33 -4.75 0.49
C GLN A 76 8.11 -3.88 1.72
N TYR A 77 7.60 -4.49 2.78
CA TYR A 77 7.43 -3.83 4.07
C TYR A 77 7.76 -4.80 5.20
N GLN A 78 7.94 -4.22 6.37
CA GLN A 78 8.28 -4.93 7.58
C GLN A 78 7.30 -4.51 8.68
N LEU A 79 6.81 -5.48 9.43
CA LEU A 79 6.09 -5.22 10.67
C LEU A 79 7.11 -5.13 11.80
N SER A 80 7.13 -3.99 12.51
CA SER A 80 8.01 -3.69 13.64
C SER A 80 7.21 -3.25 14.86
#